data_AF-A0A077QW84-F1
#
_entry.id   AF-A0A077QW84-F1
#
_cell.length_a   1.000
_cell.length_b   1.000
_cell.length_c   1.000
_cell.angle_alpha   90.00
_cell.angle_beta   90.00
_cell.angle_gamma   90.00
#
_symmetry.space_group_name_H-M   'P 1'
#
loop_
_entity.id
_entity.type
_entity.pdbx_description
1 polymer ?
#
loop_
_entity_poly.entity_id
_entity_poly.type
_entity_poly.pdbx_seq_one_letter_code
_entity_poly.pdbx_strand_id
1 'polypeptide(L)'
;MTDAHSTLTRATSLSRKSTVASRNASLIKKNTGPHELRPSDILIERFTGWKHITKQLISYFEGIADIEYNTAKELTKLGGVIQVPFREGNQFLGEDGIQDIYYGIRDKTRVIADHHANLAKTVEGSIVQHLQKLRSEIKAHIKNVQQDTGKLANSVAKEREMSTKMITELARSITLLKNTPMSVTAREDPYAANQQVFRQLQRQVNEENALQKSIIIMQQNSAHFEEGIVRSIQSAWQTFDEWSGRMSSQVQDTWLSLGVQMRSLQPNSEWIAFAARSDHLLDPDTPLRNPETIDYPGKDDPSVIPVHQGILERKKRFTKTYKESFYVLTPSGYLHEHGSSDPTKHPQPELSLFLPECTLGPPSTMAAKSHKFHIEGRKVTGNQSAVPSKGLASLGMGREHAYTFRARSHDEMMEWWNDIKQLSKVYLTTSEQMDRSGIVPAAVRAAGYRSEEEEDEEENGSSIEEEDEEDEYEEAEDENDATAAPAITGASHTHGASTSAGAIKEDEVPAYSGGAAQQGEVGPNGYLLEKKGEQAQAGEPSQDGLNRSASSAGKEKAAETEAAKEA
;
A
#
# COMPACT_ATOMS: atom_id res chain seq x y z
N MET A 1 -98.30 48.80 -22.86
CA MET A 1 -98.17 48.04 -24.12
C MET A 1 -97.21 46.90 -23.82
N THR A 2 -97.70 45.80 -23.25
CA THR A 2 -98.17 44.56 -23.93
C THR A 2 -97.01 43.79 -24.56
N ASP A 3 -96.79 42.49 -24.42
CA ASP A 3 -97.29 41.40 -23.57
C ASP A 3 -96.41 40.17 -23.90
N ALA A 4 -96.53 39.11 -23.10
CA ALA A 4 -95.77 37.85 -23.18
C ALA A 4 -95.94 37.02 -24.49
N HIS A 5 -94.99 36.10 -24.78
CA HIS A 5 -95.21 34.63 -24.85
C HIS A 5 -94.03 33.83 -25.45
N SER A 6 -93.80 32.65 -24.87
CA SER A 6 -92.88 31.57 -25.26
C SER A 6 -93.28 30.80 -26.54
N THR A 7 -92.34 30.13 -27.24
CA THR A 7 -92.36 28.66 -27.52
C THR A 7 -91.19 28.17 -28.42
N LEU A 8 -90.47 27.17 -27.90
CA LEU A 8 -90.01 25.90 -28.50
C LEU A 8 -89.49 25.73 -29.97
N THR A 9 -88.39 24.94 -30.03
CA THR A 9 -87.97 23.92 -31.03
C THR A 9 -87.34 24.31 -32.38
N ARG A 10 -86.05 23.95 -32.57
CA ARG A 10 -85.62 22.78 -33.38
C ARG A 10 -84.12 22.51 -33.20
N ALA A 11 -83.78 21.60 -32.29
CA ALA A 11 -82.45 20.99 -32.24
C ALA A 11 -82.31 19.99 -33.39
N THR A 12 -81.36 20.21 -34.30
CA THR A 12 -80.86 19.17 -35.22
C THR A 12 -79.69 18.46 -34.55
N SER A 13 -79.99 17.34 -33.91
CA SER A 13 -79.02 16.35 -33.48
C SER A 13 -78.48 15.59 -34.70
N LEU A 14 -77.26 15.91 -35.13
CA LEU A 14 -76.49 15.08 -36.06
C LEU A 14 -75.16 14.65 -35.42
N SER A 15 -75.26 13.46 -34.83
CA SER A 15 -74.25 12.39 -34.75
C SER A 15 -72.76 12.77 -34.73
N ARG A 16 -72.18 12.78 -33.53
CA ARG A 16 -70.73 12.74 -33.26
C ARG A 16 -70.18 11.31 -33.10
N LYS A 17 -70.87 10.29 -33.64
CA LYS A 17 -70.48 8.86 -33.52
C LYS A 17 -69.75 8.27 -34.74
N SER A 18 -69.44 9.06 -35.78
CA SER A 18 -68.91 8.54 -37.05
C SER A 18 -67.38 8.55 -37.21
N THR A 19 -66.59 9.04 -36.27
CA THR A 19 -65.15 9.30 -36.51
C THR A 19 -64.25 8.05 -36.48
N VAL A 20 -64.51 7.07 -35.60
CA VAL A 20 -63.66 5.87 -35.48
C VAL A 20 -63.97 4.87 -36.60
N ALA A 21 -65.25 4.64 -36.92
CA ALA A 21 -65.64 3.77 -38.03
C ALA A 21 -65.22 4.34 -39.39
N SER A 22 -65.28 5.67 -39.57
CA SER A 22 -64.78 6.39 -40.75
C SER A 22 -63.25 6.30 -40.87
N ARG A 23 -62.51 6.45 -39.77
CA ARG A 23 -61.05 6.25 -39.75
C ARG A 23 -60.67 4.81 -40.08
N ASN A 24 -61.35 3.82 -39.49
CA ASN A 24 -61.12 2.41 -39.79
C ASN A 24 -61.45 2.08 -41.26
N ALA A 25 -62.58 2.58 -41.79
CA ALA A 25 -62.96 2.38 -43.19
C ALA A 25 -62.01 3.07 -44.18
N SER A 26 -61.48 4.25 -43.83
CA SER A 26 -60.49 4.96 -44.66
C SER A 26 -59.11 4.32 -44.59
N LEU A 27 -58.69 3.79 -43.45
CA LEU A 27 -57.47 2.97 -43.32
C LEU A 27 -57.57 1.69 -44.16
N ILE A 28 -58.72 1.02 -44.18
CA ILE A 28 -58.95 -0.17 -45.02
C ILE A 28 -58.95 0.19 -46.52
N LYS A 29 -59.57 1.31 -46.91
CA LYS A 29 -59.53 1.80 -48.29
C LYS A 29 -58.12 2.20 -48.75
N LYS A 30 -57.32 2.83 -47.88
CA LYS A 30 -55.94 3.25 -48.17
C LYS A 30 -54.96 2.07 -48.19
N ASN A 31 -55.07 1.13 -47.25
CA ASN A 31 -54.21 -0.06 -47.13
C ASN A 31 -54.26 -1.04 -48.31
N THR A 32 -55.13 -0.82 -49.29
CA THR A 32 -55.38 -1.75 -50.37
C THR A 32 -55.12 -1.14 -51.76
N GLY A 33 -54.69 0.11 -51.84
CA GLY A 33 -54.23 0.71 -53.09
C GLY A 33 -52.90 0.09 -53.57
N PRO A 34 -52.65 -0.01 -54.89
CA PRO A 34 -51.45 -0.64 -55.45
C PRO A 34 -50.12 0.07 -55.13
N HIS A 35 -50.15 1.29 -54.58
CA HIS A 35 -48.96 2.11 -54.29
C HIS A 35 -48.96 2.86 -52.94
N GLU A 36 -49.85 2.51 -52.00
CA GLU A 36 -49.79 3.06 -50.63
C GLU A 36 -49.18 2.00 -49.69
N LEU A 37 -48.27 2.42 -48.81
CA LEU A 37 -47.53 1.56 -47.87
C LEU A 37 -48.43 0.47 -47.29
N ARG A 38 -48.12 -0.80 -47.58
CA ARG A 38 -48.92 -1.91 -47.06
C ARG A 38 -48.78 -1.92 -45.53
N PRO A 39 -49.81 -2.24 -44.75
CA PRO A 39 -49.71 -2.38 -43.28
C PRO A 39 -48.55 -3.26 -42.81
N SER A 40 -48.20 -4.27 -43.63
CA SER A 40 -47.03 -5.11 -43.41
C SER A 40 -45.73 -4.31 -43.43
N ASP A 41 -45.60 -3.32 -44.31
CA ASP A 41 -44.37 -2.54 -44.50
C ASP A 41 -44.07 -1.71 -43.24
N ILE A 42 -45.11 -1.16 -42.58
CA ILE A 42 -44.98 -0.45 -41.30
C ILE A 42 -44.51 -1.40 -40.18
N LEU A 43 -45.10 -2.60 -40.09
CA LEU A 43 -44.67 -3.60 -39.11
C LEU A 43 -43.25 -4.09 -39.38
N ILE A 44 -42.89 -4.29 -40.65
CA ILE A 44 -41.53 -4.68 -41.07
C ILE A 44 -40.54 -3.60 -40.67
N GLU A 45 -40.84 -2.32 -40.90
CA GLU A 45 -39.99 -1.20 -40.50
C GLU A 45 -39.82 -1.17 -38.97
N ARG A 46 -40.91 -1.32 -38.22
CA ARG A 46 -40.90 -1.38 -36.75
C ARG A 46 -39.96 -2.48 -36.22
N PHE A 47 -40.10 -3.71 -36.71
CA PHE A 47 -39.25 -4.82 -36.27
C PHE A 47 -37.83 -4.77 -36.84
N THR A 48 -37.63 -4.11 -37.97
CA THR A 48 -36.27 -3.79 -38.47
C THR A 48 -35.58 -2.82 -37.52
N GLY A 49 -36.31 -1.83 -36.99
CA GLY A 49 -35.85 -0.96 -35.91
C GLY A 49 -35.44 -1.76 -34.67
N TRP A 50 -36.32 -2.65 -34.17
CA TRP A 50 -35.98 -3.53 -33.03
C TRP A 50 -34.74 -4.38 -33.28
N LYS A 51 -34.63 -4.99 -34.46
CA LYS A 51 -33.44 -5.76 -34.84
C LYS A 51 -32.16 -4.90 -34.82
N HIS A 52 -32.25 -3.63 -35.22
CA HIS A 52 -31.13 -2.71 -35.16
C HIS A 52 -30.77 -2.32 -33.72
N ILE A 53 -31.77 -2.03 -32.88
CA ILE A 53 -31.59 -1.77 -31.44
C ILE A 53 -30.92 -2.96 -30.75
N THR A 54 -31.41 -4.18 -30.97
CA THR A 54 -30.79 -5.39 -30.40
C THR A 54 -29.36 -5.58 -30.91
N LYS A 55 -29.07 -5.27 -32.18
CA LYS A 55 -27.69 -5.32 -32.71
C LYS A 55 -26.76 -4.33 -31.99
N GLN A 56 -27.21 -3.11 -31.75
CA GLN A 56 -26.41 -2.12 -31.00
C GLN A 56 -26.13 -2.60 -29.58
N LEU A 57 -27.15 -3.17 -28.91
CA LEU A 57 -27.00 -3.70 -27.56
C LEU A 57 -26.03 -4.89 -27.49
N ILE A 58 -26.06 -5.78 -28.50
CA ILE A 58 -25.08 -6.86 -28.63
C ILE A 58 -23.66 -6.29 -28.68
N SER A 59 -23.40 -5.33 -29.58
CA SER A 59 -22.06 -4.73 -29.72
C SER A 59 -21.61 -3.98 -28.47
N TYR A 60 -22.54 -3.40 -27.71
CA TYR A 60 -22.25 -2.80 -26.42
C TYR A 60 -21.76 -3.84 -25.39
N PHE A 61 -22.47 -4.95 -25.24
CA PHE A 61 -22.06 -6.01 -24.30
C PHE A 61 -20.82 -6.79 -24.76
N GLU A 62 -20.62 -6.97 -26.07
CA GLU A 62 -19.34 -7.47 -26.62
C GLU A 62 -18.19 -6.54 -26.20
N GLY A 63 -18.35 -5.22 -26.32
CA GLY A 63 -17.36 -4.24 -25.87
C GLY A 63 -17.11 -4.27 -24.36
N ILE A 64 -18.14 -4.48 -23.54
CA ILE A 64 -17.95 -4.68 -22.09
C ILE A 64 -17.13 -5.94 -21.81
N ALA A 65 -17.48 -7.07 -22.44
CA ALA A 65 -16.75 -8.32 -22.25
C ALA A 65 -15.26 -8.16 -22.62
N ASP A 66 -14.96 -7.45 -23.72
CA ASP A 66 -13.59 -7.15 -24.14
C ASP A 66 -12.83 -6.28 -23.11
N ILE A 67 -13.48 -5.25 -22.54
CA ILE A 67 -12.87 -4.40 -21.51
C ILE A 67 -12.56 -5.21 -20.25
N GLU A 68 -13.51 -6.01 -19.78
CA GLU A 68 -13.35 -6.85 -18.59
C GLU A 68 -12.26 -7.91 -18.79
N TYR A 69 -12.22 -8.53 -19.98
CA TYR A 69 -11.17 -9.50 -20.33
C TYR A 69 -9.78 -8.86 -20.36
N ASN A 70 -9.64 -7.67 -20.96
CA ASN A 70 -8.37 -6.95 -20.97
C ASN A 70 -7.96 -6.53 -19.56
N THR A 71 -8.91 -6.10 -18.73
CA THR A 71 -8.65 -5.74 -17.32
C THR A 71 -8.09 -6.95 -16.56
N ALA A 72 -8.71 -8.12 -16.69
CA ALA A 72 -8.21 -9.36 -16.10
C ALA A 72 -6.79 -9.71 -16.58
N LYS A 73 -6.52 -9.56 -17.88
CA LYS A 73 -5.21 -9.84 -18.47
C LYS A 73 -4.12 -8.91 -17.91
N GLU A 74 -4.40 -7.61 -17.82
CA GLU A 74 -3.43 -6.65 -17.29
C GLU A 74 -3.22 -6.83 -15.78
N LEU A 75 -4.28 -7.15 -15.01
CA LEU A 75 -4.14 -7.51 -13.59
C LEU A 75 -3.30 -8.78 -13.37
N THR A 76 -3.44 -9.77 -14.24
CA THR A 76 -2.61 -10.99 -14.19
C THR A 76 -1.13 -10.66 -14.40
N LYS A 77 -0.81 -9.75 -15.33
CA LYS A 77 0.56 -9.26 -15.52
C LYS A 77 1.05 -8.44 -14.33
N LEU A 78 0.18 -7.60 -13.75
CA LEU A 78 0.49 -6.79 -12.58
C LEU A 78 0.88 -7.67 -11.38
N GLY A 79 0.17 -8.78 -11.17
CA GLY A 79 0.56 -9.76 -10.15
C GLY A 79 2.01 -10.25 -10.33
N GLY A 80 2.46 -10.44 -11.58
CA GLY A 80 3.83 -10.83 -11.90
C GLY A 80 4.90 -9.79 -11.59
N VAL A 81 4.55 -8.53 -11.29
CA VAL A 81 5.52 -7.51 -10.86
C VAL A 81 6.05 -7.83 -9.45
N ILE A 82 5.21 -8.43 -8.60
CA ILE A 82 5.59 -8.83 -7.26
C ILE A 82 6.37 -10.14 -7.31
N GLN A 83 7.69 -10.03 -7.13
CA GLN A 83 8.62 -11.14 -7.10
C GLN A 83 8.84 -11.58 -5.65
N VAL A 84 8.17 -12.65 -5.26
CA VAL A 84 8.32 -13.30 -3.95
C VAL A 84 8.60 -14.80 -4.14
N PRO A 85 9.51 -15.40 -3.35
CA PRO A 85 10.22 -14.81 -2.21
C PRO A 85 11.24 -13.74 -2.65
N PHE A 86 11.54 -12.79 -1.75
CA PHE A 86 12.48 -11.72 -2.07
C PHE A 86 13.88 -12.27 -2.32
N ARG A 87 14.63 -11.62 -3.22
CA ARG A 87 16.00 -12.07 -3.56
C ARG A 87 16.97 -11.86 -2.41
N GLU A 88 16.67 -10.89 -1.57
CA GLU A 88 17.38 -10.52 -0.36
C GLU A 88 17.31 -11.63 0.72
N GLY A 89 16.59 -12.73 0.49
CA GLY A 89 16.70 -13.96 1.29
C GLY A 89 16.26 -13.78 2.75
N ASN A 90 17.09 -14.27 3.69
CA ASN A 90 16.79 -14.33 5.13
C ASN A 90 16.77 -12.98 5.87
N GLN A 91 16.85 -11.87 5.15
CA GLN A 91 16.84 -10.51 5.70
C GLN A 91 15.46 -10.13 6.24
N PHE A 92 14.39 -10.65 5.64
CA PHE A 92 13.01 -10.35 6.01
C PHE A 92 12.34 -11.55 6.69
N LEU A 93 11.34 -11.27 7.54
CA LEU A 93 10.46 -12.30 8.06
C LEU A 93 9.66 -12.95 6.93
N GLY A 94 9.63 -14.29 6.94
CA GLY A 94 8.81 -15.08 6.04
C GLY A 94 7.34 -15.04 6.46
N GLU A 95 7.04 -15.62 7.63
CA GLU A 95 5.71 -15.68 8.24
C GLU A 95 5.46 -14.43 9.11
N ASP A 96 4.22 -13.93 9.10
CA ASP A 96 3.80 -12.68 9.76
C ASP A 96 4.64 -11.43 9.42
N GLY A 97 5.46 -11.52 8.36
CA GLY A 97 6.33 -10.47 7.87
C GLY A 97 5.82 -9.78 6.61
N ILE A 98 6.62 -8.84 6.12
CA ILE A 98 6.40 -8.12 4.88
C ILE A 98 6.41 -9.07 3.67
N GLN A 99 7.14 -10.20 3.75
CA GLN A 99 7.15 -11.17 2.66
C GLN A 99 5.80 -11.87 2.48
N ASP A 100 5.16 -12.33 3.56
CA ASP A 100 3.82 -12.93 3.51
C ASP A 100 2.77 -11.94 2.97
N ILE A 101 2.85 -10.68 3.39
CA ILE A 101 1.98 -9.63 2.85
C ILE A 101 2.15 -9.49 1.34
N TYR A 102 3.37 -9.53 0.82
CA TYR A 102 3.62 -9.46 -0.63
C TYR A 102 3.16 -10.72 -1.39
N TYR A 103 3.23 -11.92 -0.78
CA TYR A 103 2.52 -13.10 -1.30
C TYR A 103 1.01 -12.83 -1.39
N GLY A 104 0.42 -12.29 -0.33
CA GLY A 104 -0.97 -11.85 -0.28
C GLY A 104 -1.33 -10.85 -1.38
N ILE A 105 -0.50 -9.82 -1.62
CA ILE A 105 -0.70 -8.84 -2.71
C ILE A 105 -0.77 -9.55 -4.06
N ARG A 106 0.22 -10.40 -4.36
CA ARG A 106 0.31 -11.11 -5.64
C ARG A 106 -0.90 -12.01 -5.86
N ASP A 107 -1.21 -12.85 -4.88
CA ASP A 107 -2.24 -13.87 -5.00
C ASP A 107 -3.64 -13.24 -5.02
N LYS A 108 -3.89 -12.20 -4.20
CA LYS A 108 -5.15 -11.44 -4.25
C LYS A 108 -5.32 -10.64 -5.55
N THR A 109 -4.23 -10.09 -6.10
CA THR A 109 -4.29 -9.42 -7.43
C THR A 109 -4.72 -10.42 -8.51
N ARG A 110 -4.25 -11.67 -8.43
CA ARG A 110 -4.71 -12.75 -9.32
C ARG A 110 -6.19 -13.09 -9.10
N VAL A 111 -6.65 -13.15 -7.85
CA VAL A 111 -8.07 -13.36 -7.53
C VAL A 111 -8.95 -12.25 -8.13
N ILE A 112 -8.53 -10.97 -8.01
CA ILE A 112 -9.23 -9.84 -8.64
C ILE A 112 -9.27 -10.02 -10.16
N ALA A 113 -8.16 -10.43 -10.79
CA ALA A 113 -8.14 -10.73 -12.22
C ALA A 113 -9.14 -11.82 -12.61
N ASP A 114 -9.24 -12.89 -11.81
CA ASP A 114 -10.20 -13.98 -12.04
C ASP A 114 -11.66 -13.50 -11.94
N HIS A 115 -11.98 -12.58 -11.03
CA HIS A 115 -13.31 -11.97 -10.94
C HIS A 115 -13.69 -11.21 -12.22
N HIS A 116 -12.80 -10.37 -12.75
CA HIS A 116 -13.00 -9.68 -14.03
C HIS A 116 -13.13 -10.67 -15.20
N ALA A 117 -12.30 -11.71 -15.26
CA ALA A 117 -12.37 -12.74 -16.30
C ALA A 117 -13.69 -13.52 -16.27
N ASN A 118 -14.21 -13.82 -15.08
CA ASN A 118 -15.48 -14.51 -14.90
C ASN A 118 -16.68 -13.64 -15.33
N LEU A 119 -16.65 -12.34 -15.05
CA LEU A 119 -17.66 -11.41 -15.57
C LEU A 119 -17.63 -11.38 -17.10
N ALA A 120 -16.45 -11.21 -17.70
CA ALA A 120 -16.28 -11.20 -19.15
C ALA A 120 -16.89 -12.44 -19.82
N LYS A 121 -16.54 -13.64 -19.31
CA LYS A 121 -17.09 -14.92 -19.80
C LYS A 121 -18.60 -15.00 -19.65
N THR A 122 -19.16 -14.49 -18.56
CA THR A 122 -20.61 -14.52 -18.32
C THR A 122 -21.34 -13.58 -19.27
N VAL A 123 -20.80 -12.38 -19.50
CA VAL A 123 -21.35 -11.41 -20.45
C VAL A 123 -21.35 -12.00 -21.87
N GLU A 124 -20.23 -12.56 -22.32
CA GLU A 124 -20.12 -13.15 -23.65
C GLU A 124 -20.96 -14.43 -23.80
N GLY A 125 -20.86 -15.35 -22.84
CA GLY A 125 -21.48 -16.67 -22.93
C GLY A 125 -22.99 -16.69 -22.65
N SER A 126 -23.48 -15.78 -21.79
CA SER A 126 -24.89 -15.76 -21.39
C SER A 126 -25.64 -14.60 -22.06
N ILE A 127 -25.18 -13.36 -21.84
CA ILE A 127 -25.92 -12.15 -22.25
C ILE A 127 -25.86 -11.96 -23.77
N VAL A 128 -24.66 -11.97 -24.35
CA VAL A 128 -24.48 -11.79 -25.80
C VAL A 128 -25.17 -12.92 -26.58
N GLN A 129 -25.02 -14.17 -26.15
CA GLN A 129 -25.71 -15.31 -26.79
C GLN A 129 -27.23 -15.19 -26.71
N HIS A 130 -27.78 -14.77 -25.56
CA HIS A 130 -29.22 -14.54 -25.40
C HIS A 130 -29.72 -13.47 -26.38
N LEU A 131 -29.02 -12.34 -26.50
CA LEU A 131 -29.38 -11.26 -27.42
C LEU A 131 -29.22 -11.64 -28.90
N GLN A 132 -28.20 -12.44 -29.24
CA GLN A 132 -28.04 -12.98 -30.60
C GLN A 132 -29.20 -13.90 -30.98
N LYS A 133 -29.65 -14.74 -30.04
CA LYS A 133 -30.85 -15.57 -30.22
C LYS A 133 -32.08 -14.68 -30.44
N LEU A 134 -32.32 -13.68 -29.59
CA LEU A 134 -33.41 -12.71 -29.77
C LEU A 134 -33.37 -12.03 -31.15
N ARG A 135 -32.19 -11.58 -31.58
CA ARG A 135 -32.02 -10.97 -32.91
C ARG A 135 -32.38 -11.92 -34.05
N SER A 136 -32.08 -13.21 -33.90
CA SER A 136 -32.46 -14.24 -34.88
C SER A 136 -33.98 -14.48 -34.91
N GLU A 137 -34.63 -14.46 -33.73
CA GLU A 137 -36.08 -14.57 -33.58
C GLU A 137 -36.80 -13.37 -34.21
N ILE A 138 -36.32 -12.14 -33.98
CA ILE A 138 -36.86 -10.94 -34.64
C ILE A 138 -36.73 -11.04 -36.17
N LYS A 139 -35.59 -11.53 -36.67
CA LYS A 139 -35.40 -11.75 -38.12
C LYS A 139 -36.39 -12.78 -38.67
N ALA A 140 -36.68 -13.84 -37.92
CA ALA A 140 -37.69 -14.83 -38.30
C ALA A 140 -39.10 -14.23 -38.31
N HIS A 141 -39.46 -13.46 -37.27
CA HIS A 141 -40.76 -12.77 -37.19
C HIS A 141 -40.98 -11.83 -38.39
N ILE A 142 -39.98 -11.03 -38.77
CA ILE A 142 -40.03 -10.17 -39.97
C ILE A 142 -40.35 -10.99 -41.23
N LYS A 143 -39.68 -12.13 -41.41
CA LYS A 143 -39.93 -13.01 -42.57
C LYS A 143 -41.35 -13.58 -42.57
N ASN A 144 -41.86 -13.98 -41.41
CA ASN A 144 -43.22 -14.51 -41.28
C ASN A 144 -44.26 -13.44 -41.66
N VAL A 145 -44.12 -12.21 -41.13
CA VAL A 145 -44.98 -11.07 -41.47
C VAL A 145 -44.98 -10.79 -42.98
N GLN A 146 -43.81 -10.85 -43.62
CA GLN A 146 -43.64 -10.66 -45.07
C GLN A 146 -44.34 -11.75 -45.89
N GLN A 147 -44.15 -13.02 -45.53
CA GLN A 147 -44.68 -14.15 -46.30
C GLN A 147 -46.20 -14.27 -46.20
N ASP A 148 -46.76 -14.12 -45.00
CA ASP A 148 -48.20 -14.31 -44.77
C ASP A 148 -49.01 -13.17 -45.36
N THR A 149 -48.58 -11.92 -45.14
CA THR A 149 -49.27 -10.75 -45.71
C THR A 149 -49.11 -10.69 -47.23
N GLY A 150 -47.92 -11.06 -47.75
CA GLY A 150 -47.65 -11.05 -49.18
C GLY A 150 -48.58 -11.99 -49.97
N LYS A 151 -48.83 -13.20 -49.47
CA LYS A 151 -49.73 -14.17 -50.12
C LYS A 151 -51.18 -13.68 -50.20
N LEU A 152 -51.72 -13.20 -49.08
CA LEU A 152 -53.10 -12.71 -48.99
C LEU A 152 -53.30 -11.42 -49.81
N ALA A 153 -52.33 -10.51 -49.79
CA ALA A 153 -52.37 -9.29 -50.59
C ALA A 153 -52.41 -9.60 -52.10
N ASN A 154 -51.64 -10.59 -52.57
CA ASN A 154 -51.68 -11.02 -53.96
C ASN A 154 -53.03 -11.65 -54.36
N SER A 155 -53.68 -12.40 -53.45
CA SER A 155 -55.03 -12.94 -53.66
C SER A 155 -56.04 -11.80 -53.88
N VAL A 156 -56.05 -10.82 -52.98
CA VAL A 156 -56.93 -9.64 -53.06
C VAL A 156 -56.68 -8.83 -54.34
N ALA A 157 -55.42 -8.62 -54.73
CA ALA A 157 -55.07 -7.92 -55.95
C ALA A 157 -55.62 -8.63 -57.21
N LYS A 158 -55.52 -9.97 -57.27
CA LYS A 158 -56.05 -10.78 -58.37
C LYS A 158 -57.58 -10.71 -58.47
N GLU A 159 -58.28 -10.81 -57.34
CA GLU A 159 -59.75 -10.73 -57.34
C GLU A 159 -60.23 -9.31 -57.72
N ARG A 160 -59.51 -8.26 -57.32
CA ARG A 160 -59.77 -6.88 -57.73
C ARG A 160 -59.63 -6.67 -59.23
N GLU A 161 -58.53 -7.16 -59.82
CA GLU A 161 -58.31 -7.09 -61.27
C GLU A 161 -59.44 -7.80 -62.02
N MET A 162 -59.83 -8.99 -61.55
CA MET A 162 -60.94 -9.74 -62.13
C MET A 162 -62.28 -8.99 -62.00
N SER A 163 -62.56 -8.38 -60.86
CA SER A 163 -63.74 -7.53 -60.66
C SER A 163 -63.74 -6.33 -61.61
N THR A 164 -62.61 -5.62 -61.76
CA THR A 164 -62.49 -4.50 -62.71
C THR A 164 -62.77 -4.96 -64.13
N LYS A 165 -62.23 -6.11 -64.54
CA LYS A 165 -62.50 -6.70 -65.87
C LYS A 165 -63.98 -7.04 -66.06
N MET A 166 -64.64 -7.65 -65.08
CA MET A 166 -66.06 -8.01 -65.21
C MET A 166 -66.98 -6.78 -65.16
N ILE A 167 -66.65 -5.74 -64.38
CA ILE A 167 -67.42 -4.49 -64.35
C ILE A 167 -67.29 -3.74 -65.67
N THR A 168 -66.09 -3.70 -66.26
CA THR A 168 -65.88 -3.08 -67.59
C THR A 168 -66.58 -3.84 -68.70
N GLU A 169 -66.59 -5.17 -68.64
CA GLU A 169 -67.41 -6.04 -69.50
C GLU A 169 -68.90 -5.71 -69.40
N LEU A 170 -69.44 -5.65 -68.18
CA LEU A 170 -70.83 -5.29 -67.93
C LEU A 170 -71.18 -3.91 -68.50
N ALA A 171 -70.32 -2.91 -68.30
CA ALA A 171 -70.51 -1.57 -68.87
C ALA A 171 -70.56 -1.60 -70.41
N ARG A 172 -69.75 -2.47 -71.04
CA ARG A 172 -69.78 -2.68 -72.49
C ARG A 172 -71.07 -3.35 -72.95
N SER A 173 -71.50 -4.41 -72.28
CA SER A 173 -72.79 -5.08 -72.53
C SER A 173 -73.98 -4.12 -72.45
N ILE A 174 -74.02 -3.26 -71.43
CA ILE A 174 -75.06 -2.23 -71.28
C ILE A 174 -75.04 -1.26 -72.46
N THR A 175 -73.85 -0.84 -72.89
CA THR A 175 -73.69 0.09 -74.03
C THR A 175 -74.11 -0.56 -75.35
N LEU A 176 -73.75 -1.83 -75.56
CA LEU A 176 -74.12 -2.61 -76.74
C LEU A 176 -75.65 -2.77 -76.85
N LEU A 177 -76.32 -3.12 -75.75
CA LEU A 177 -77.79 -3.22 -75.73
C LEU A 177 -78.47 -1.88 -76.05
N LYS A 178 -77.93 -0.75 -75.56
CA LYS A 178 -78.50 0.58 -75.80
C LYS A 178 -78.32 1.09 -77.22
N ASN A 179 -77.19 0.79 -77.85
CA ASN A 179 -76.83 1.34 -79.16
C ASN A 179 -77.19 0.40 -80.32
N THR A 180 -77.08 -0.92 -80.13
CA THR A 180 -77.28 -1.94 -81.18
C THR A 180 -77.98 -3.20 -80.63
N PRO A 181 -79.27 -3.11 -80.24
CA PRO A 181 -79.98 -4.18 -79.53
C PRO A 181 -80.06 -5.51 -80.29
N MET A 182 -80.07 -5.49 -81.63
CA MET A 182 -80.12 -6.71 -82.46
C MET A 182 -78.78 -7.46 -82.55
N SER A 183 -77.68 -6.87 -82.07
CA SER A 183 -76.34 -7.48 -82.08
C SER A 183 -75.97 -8.18 -80.76
N VAL A 184 -76.82 -8.08 -79.73
CA VAL A 184 -76.54 -8.63 -78.40
C VAL A 184 -76.67 -10.14 -78.42
N THR A 185 -75.60 -10.85 -78.04
CA THR A 185 -75.65 -12.31 -77.85
C THR A 185 -76.13 -12.68 -76.44
N ALA A 186 -76.62 -13.90 -76.24
CA ALA A 186 -77.05 -14.39 -74.93
C ALA A 186 -75.94 -14.35 -73.84
N ARG A 187 -74.67 -14.34 -74.25
CA ARG A 187 -73.51 -14.22 -73.35
C ARG A 187 -73.21 -12.77 -72.95
N GLU A 188 -73.53 -11.83 -73.83
CA GLU A 188 -73.33 -10.39 -73.65
C GLU A 188 -74.57 -9.70 -73.07
N ASP A 189 -75.60 -10.47 -72.74
CA ASP A 189 -76.79 -9.99 -72.06
C ASP A 189 -76.42 -9.28 -70.73
N PRO A 190 -76.82 -8.00 -70.53
CA PRO A 190 -76.47 -7.25 -69.33
C PRO A 190 -76.96 -7.89 -68.03
N TYR A 191 -78.09 -8.62 -68.03
CA TYR A 191 -78.58 -9.26 -66.82
C TYR A 191 -77.69 -10.46 -66.43
N ALA A 192 -77.32 -11.32 -67.38
CA ALA A 192 -76.40 -12.42 -67.16
C ALA A 192 -74.99 -11.93 -66.75
N ALA A 193 -74.48 -10.88 -67.38
CA ALA A 193 -73.21 -10.25 -67.02
C ALA A 193 -73.25 -9.65 -65.60
N ASN A 194 -74.36 -9.00 -65.22
CA ASN A 194 -74.54 -8.43 -63.88
C ASN A 194 -74.54 -9.51 -62.79
N GLN A 195 -75.12 -10.68 -63.06
CA GLN A 195 -75.10 -11.81 -62.13
C GLN A 195 -73.68 -12.35 -61.91
N GLN A 196 -72.84 -12.36 -62.94
CA GLN A 196 -71.44 -12.75 -62.84
C GLN A 196 -70.62 -11.72 -62.04
N VAL A 197 -70.83 -10.42 -62.31
CA VAL A 197 -70.22 -9.33 -61.53
C VAL A 197 -70.59 -9.43 -60.06
N PHE A 198 -71.86 -9.67 -59.72
CA PHE A 198 -72.29 -9.80 -58.33
C PHE A 198 -71.57 -10.94 -57.60
N ARG A 199 -71.47 -12.13 -58.22
CA ARG A 199 -70.72 -13.27 -57.65
C ARG A 199 -69.23 -12.97 -57.47
N GLN A 200 -68.62 -12.31 -58.46
CA GLN A 200 -67.21 -11.93 -58.39
C GLN A 200 -66.94 -10.89 -57.31
N LEU A 201 -67.81 -9.88 -57.17
CA LEU A 201 -67.72 -8.88 -56.10
C LEU A 201 -67.90 -9.51 -54.72
N GLN A 202 -68.82 -10.47 -54.57
CA GLN A 202 -68.97 -11.22 -53.32
C GLN A 202 -67.68 -11.99 -52.96
N ARG A 203 -67.02 -12.60 -53.96
CA ARG A 203 -65.73 -13.27 -53.79
C ARG A 203 -64.62 -12.29 -53.38
N GLN A 204 -64.51 -11.15 -54.06
CA GLN A 204 -63.55 -10.09 -53.71
C GLN A 204 -63.76 -9.61 -52.27
N VAL A 205 -64.99 -9.33 -51.86
CA VAL A 205 -65.31 -8.89 -50.49
C VAL A 205 -64.91 -9.96 -49.46
N ASN A 206 -65.13 -11.24 -49.77
CA ASN A 206 -64.72 -12.33 -48.88
C ASN A 206 -63.20 -12.41 -48.71
N GLU A 207 -62.43 -12.26 -49.80
CA GLU A 207 -60.96 -12.24 -49.75
C GLU A 207 -60.41 -10.99 -49.05
N GLU A 208 -61.02 -9.82 -49.26
CA GLU A 208 -60.67 -8.59 -48.54
C GLU A 208 -60.94 -8.70 -47.04
N ASN A 209 -62.08 -9.28 -46.66
CA ASN A 209 -62.40 -9.58 -45.26
C ASN A 209 -61.41 -10.59 -44.66
N ALA A 210 -60.95 -11.58 -45.43
CA ALA A 210 -59.94 -12.54 -44.99
C ALA A 210 -58.58 -11.85 -44.75
N LEU A 211 -58.12 -11.00 -45.68
CA LEU A 211 -56.92 -10.18 -45.52
C LEU A 211 -57.04 -9.27 -44.28
N GLN A 212 -58.17 -8.60 -44.10
CA GLN A 212 -58.40 -7.72 -42.94
C GLN A 212 -58.30 -8.49 -41.62
N LYS A 213 -58.97 -9.64 -41.51
CA LYS A 213 -58.89 -10.49 -40.30
C LYS A 213 -57.46 -10.95 -40.03
N SER A 214 -56.73 -11.36 -41.06
CA SER A 214 -55.34 -11.77 -40.94
C SER A 214 -54.43 -10.63 -40.46
N ILE A 215 -54.60 -9.42 -41.00
CA ILE A 215 -53.83 -8.23 -40.55
C ILE A 215 -54.10 -7.94 -39.07
N ILE A 216 -55.36 -8.00 -38.62
CA ILE A 216 -55.70 -7.78 -37.20
C ILE A 216 -55.01 -8.81 -36.30
N ILE A 217 -55.06 -10.09 -36.67
CA ILE A 217 -54.38 -11.16 -35.93
C ILE A 217 -52.86 -10.93 -35.92
N MET A 218 -52.28 -10.56 -37.06
CA MET A 218 -50.86 -10.28 -37.18
C MET A 218 -50.43 -9.09 -36.31
N GLN A 219 -51.25 -8.03 -36.23
CA GLN A 219 -51.00 -6.88 -35.37
C GLN A 219 -51.00 -7.28 -33.89
N GLN A 220 -51.98 -8.08 -33.46
CA GLN A 220 -52.06 -8.56 -32.09
C GLN A 220 -50.87 -9.47 -31.74
N ASN A 221 -50.54 -10.44 -32.60
CA ASN A 221 -49.38 -11.31 -32.42
C ASN A 221 -48.07 -10.52 -32.39
N SER A 222 -47.95 -9.50 -33.24
CA SER A 222 -46.79 -8.60 -33.27
C SER A 222 -46.66 -7.78 -31.99
N ALA A 223 -47.77 -7.28 -31.43
CA ALA A 223 -47.74 -6.56 -30.16
C ALA A 223 -47.26 -7.45 -29.01
N HIS A 224 -47.76 -8.69 -28.93
CA HIS A 224 -47.28 -9.66 -27.95
C HIS A 224 -45.81 -10.05 -28.16
N PHE A 225 -45.37 -10.18 -29.40
CA PHE A 225 -43.97 -10.43 -29.71
C PHE A 225 -43.07 -9.27 -29.28
N GLU A 226 -43.47 -8.01 -29.51
CA GLU A 226 -42.74 -6.82 -29.06
C GLU A 226 -42.62 -6.77 -27.52
N GLU A 227 -43.68 -7.12 -26.79
CA GLU A 227 -43.63 -7.27 -25.34
C GLU A 227 -42.59 -8.32 -24.90
N GLY A 228 -42.43 -9.40 -25.67
CA GLY A 228 -41.39 -10.41 -25.46
C GLY A 228 -39.98 -9.88 -25.72
N ILE A 229 -39.79 -9.06 -26.77
CA ILE A 229 -38.50 -8.41 -27.06
C ILE A 229 -38.06 -7.55 -25.88
N VAL A 230 -38.94 -6.70 -25.37
CA VAL A 230 -38.64 -5.80 -24.25
C VAL A 230 -38.28 -6.61 -22.99
N ARG A 231 -39.07 -7.65 -22.67
CA ARG A 231 -38.79 -8.54 -21.53
C ARG A 231 -37.44 -9.27 -21.64
N SER A 232 -37.08 -9.73 -22.83
CA SER A 232 -35.79 -10.38 -23.07
C SER A 232 -34.62 -9.41 -22.87
N ILE A 233 -34.75 -8.16 -23.34
CA ILE A 233 -33.74 -7.11 -23.08
C ILE A 233 -33.65 -6.79 -21.59
N GLN A 234 -34.77 -6.66 -20.89
CA GLN A 234 -34.79 -6.42 -19.44
C GLN A 234 -34.10 -7.55 -18.67
N SER A 235 -34.39 -8.80 -19.02
CA SER A 235 -33.75 -9.97 -18.42
C SER A 235 -32.24 -9.96 -18.64
N ALA A 236 -31.77 -9.62 -19.84
CA ALA A 236 -30.34 -9.52 -20.14
C ALA A 236 -29.66 -8.45 -19.27
N TRP A 237 -30.29 -7.29 -19.10
CA TRP A 237 -29.79 -6.22 -18.23
C TRP A 237 -29.78 -6.61 -16.75
N GLN A 238 -30.84 -7.26 -16.28
CA GLN A 238 -30.92 -7.73 -14.90
C GLN A 238 -29.80 -8.72 -14.57
N THR A 239 -29.51 -9.66 -15.49
CA THR A 239 -28.37 -10.58 -15.34
C THR A 239 -27.05 -9.81 -15.29
N PHE A 240 -26.86 -8.80 -16.13
CA PHE A 240 -25.65 -8.00 -16.08
C PHE A 240 -25.49 -7.26 -14.74
N ASP A 241 -26.53 -6.57 -14.29
CA ASP A 241 -26.54 -5.81 -13.03
C ASP A 241 -26.18 -6.70 -11.84
N GLU A 242 -26.79 -7.88 -11.77
CA GLU A 242 -26.52 -8.85 -10.71
C GLU A 242 -25.05 -9.32 -10.71
N TRP A 243 -24.52 -9.72 -11.86
CA TRP A 243 -23.15 -10.23 -11.94
C TRP A 243 -22.09 -9.13 -11.78
N SER A 244 -22.34 -7.96 -12.34
CA SER A 244 -21.47 -6.78 -12.18
C SER A 244 -21.44 -6.32 -10.72
N GLY A 245 -22.60 -6.27 -10.05
CA GLY A 245 -22.70 -5.92 -8.64
C GLY A 245 -21.94 -6.89 -7.74
N ARG A 246 -22.10 -8.21 -7.97
CA ARG A 246 -21.36 -9.25 -7.24
C ARG A 246 -19.85 -9.13 -7.45
N MET A 247 -19.39 -8.97 -8.69
CA MET A 247 -17.97 -8.80 -8.99
C MET A 247 -17.42 -7.56 -8.27
N SER A 248 -18.09 -6.42 -8.37
CA SER A 248 -17.64 -5.17 -7.73
C SER A 248 -17.50 -5.32 -6.22
N SER A 249 -18.44 -6.00 -5.55
CA SER A 249 -18.33 -6.26 -4.10
C SER A 249 -17.12 -7.15 -3.78
N GLN A 250 -16.94 -8.25 -4.50
CA GLN A 250 -15.84 -9.20 -4.27
C GLN A 250 -14.47 -8.55 -4.47
N VAL A 251 -14.33 -7.72 -5.50
CA VAL A 251 -13.11 -6.94 -5.75
C VAL A 251 -12.86 -5.95 -4.60
N GLN A 252 -13.88 -5.22 -4.17
CA GLN A 252 -13.79 -4.28 -3.05
C GLN A 252 -13.36 -4.99 -1.74
N ASP A 253 -13.98 -6.12 -1.41
CA ASP A 253 -13.66 -6.91 -0.23
C ASP A 253 -12.22 -7.42 -0.25
N THR A 254 -11.74 -7.82 -1.44
CA THR A 254 -10.36 -8.26 -1.63
C THR A 254 -9.35 -7.14 -1.38
N TRP A 255 -9.63 -5.92 -1.89
CA TRP A 255 -8.82 -4.73 -1.62
C TRP A 255 -8.82 -4.35 -0.13
N LEU A 256 -9.98 -4.39 0.51
CA LEU A 256 -10.11 -4.10 1.95
C LEU A 256 -9.31 -5.11 2.78
N SER A 257 -9.42 -6.40 2.46
CA SER A 257 -8.66 -7.47 3.12
C SER A 257 -7.15 -7.25 2.98
N LEU A 258 -6.68 -6.82 1.82
CA LEU A 258 -5.26 -6.48 1.61
C LEU A 258 -4.83 -5.28 2.46
N GLY A 259 -5.66 -4.24 2.52
CA GLY A 259 -5.41 -3.07 3.36
C GLY A 259 -5.46 -3.37 4.86
N VAL A 260 -6.20 -4.40 5.30
CA VAL A 260 -6.17 -4.88 6.69
C VAL A 260 -4.85 -5.60 6.98
N GLN A 261 -4.43 -6.53 6.11
CA GLN A 261 -3.15 -7.25 6.27
C GLN A 261 -1.94 -6.30 6.29
N MET A 262 -1.92 -5.30 5.42
CA MET A 262 -0.82 -4.32 5.42
C MET A 262 -0.78 -3.49 6.71
N ARG A 263 -1.95 -3.20 7.31
CA ARG A 263 -2.04 -2.42 8.56
C ARG A 263 -1.76 -3.25 9.81
N SER A 264 -1.92 -4.58 9.76
CA SER A 264 -1.60 -5.44 10.90
C SER A 264 -0.09 -5.61 11.12
N LEU A 265 0.75 -5.27 10.13
CA LEU A 265 2.20 -5.34 10.27
C LEU A 265 2.68 -4.32 11.32
N GLN A 266 3.34 -4.81 12.37
CA GLN A 266 3.95 -3.93 13.35
C GLN A 266 5.21 -3.28 12.77
N PRO A 267 5.39 -1.93 12.86
CA PRO A 267 6.49 -1.23 12.22
C PRO A 267 7.89 -1.74 12.58
N ASN A 268 8.07 -2.23 13.81
CA ASN A 268 9.38 -2.66 14.31
C ASN A 268 9.62 -4.17 14.20
N SER A 269 8.59 -4.96 13.82
CA SER A 269 8.66 -6.43 13.81
C SER A 269 9.81 -6.97 12.96
N GLU A 270 9.95 -6.46 11.73
CA GLU A 270 11.04 -6.83 10.80
C GLU A 270 12.41 -6.55 11.41
N TRP A 271 12.60 -5.35 11.97
CA TRP A 271 13.87 -4.97 12.56
C TRP A 271 14.21 -5.82 13.77
N ILE A 272 13.25 -6.03 14.68
CA ILE A 272 13.45 -6.83 15.89
C ILE A 272 13.83 -8.26 15.51
N ALA A 273 13.11 -8.88 14.58
CA ALA A 273 13.39 -10.24 14.15
C ALA A 273 14.71 -10.34 13.37
N PHE A 274 15.07 -9.34 12.58
CA PHE A 274 16.36 -9.27 11.90
C PHE A 274 17.51 -9.12 12.90
N ALA A 275 17.38 -8.20 13.86
CA ALA A 275 18.39 -7.95 14.89
C ALA A 275 18.61 -9.16 15.78
N ALA A 276 17.53 -9.82 16.21
CA ALA A 276 17.60 -11.03 17.02
C ALA A 276 18.28 -12.21 16.31
N ARG A 277 18.30 -12.25 14.98
CA ARG A 277 19.01 -13.30 14.20
C ARG A 277 20.46 -12.96 13.88
N SER A 278 20.90 -11.72 14.11
CA SER A 278 22.20 -11.24 13.63
C SER A 278 23.21 -11.14 14.77
N ASP A 279 24.16 -12.08 14.80
CA ASP A 279 25.27 -12.13 15.78
C ASP A 279 26.23 -10.93 15.72
N HIS A 280 26.10 -10.06 14.72
CA HIS A 280 26.98 -8.91 14.51
C HIS A 280 26.37 -7.57 14.93
N LEU A 281 25.11 -7.57 15.36
CA LEU A 281 24.48 -6.35 15.86
C LEU A 281 24.67 -6.27 17.37
N LEU A 282 25.09 -5.09 17.83
CA LEU A 282 25.26 -4.82 19.24
C LEU A 282 23.89 -4.51 19.85
N ASP A 283 23.63 -5.10 21.02
CA ASP A 283 22.45 -4.75 21.82
C ASP A 283 22.60 -3.28 22.28
N PRO A 284 21.62 -2.39 22.00
CA PRO A 284 21.62 -1.02 22.50
C PRO A 284 21.77 -0.90 24.02
N ASP A 285 21.33 -1.93 24.76
CA ASP A 285 21.44 -2.01 26.21
C ASP A 285 22.82 -2.50 26.68
N THR A 286 23.71 -2.87 25.75
CA THR A 286 25.10 -3.18 26.08
C THR A 286 25.75 -1.94 26.69
N PRO A 287 26.19 -1.99 27.97
CA PRO A 287 26.74 -0.83 28.64
C PRO A 287 28.00 -0.33 27.93
N LEU A 288 28.15 1.00 27.87
CA LEU A 288 29.37 1.62 27.37
C LEU A 288 30.54 1.26 28.27
N ARG A 289 31.68 0.98 27.65
CA ARG A 289 32.90 0.65 28.38
C ARG A 289 33.34 1.84 29.23
N ASN A 290 33.54 1.63 30.52
CA ASN A 290 34.01 2.65 31.45
C ASN A 290 35.50 2.44 31.76
N PRO A 291 36.39 3.42 31.50
CA PRO A 291 37.81 3.33 31.84
C PRO A 291 38.10 3.04 33.33
N GLU A 292 37.21 3.48 34.22
CA GLU A 292 37.39 3.32 35.67
C GLU A 292 37.16 1.87 36.13
N THR A 293 36.35 1.12 35.38
CA THR A 293 36.04 -0.29 35.65
C THR A 293 36.97 -1.24 34.92
N ILE A 294 38.02 -0.74 34.26
CA ILE A 294 39.06 -1.58 33.68
C ILE A 294 39.83 -2.23 34.82
N ASP A 295 39.70 -3.53 34.94
CA ASP A 295 40.57 -4.36 35.76
C ASP A 295 41.69 -4.97 34.91
N TYR A 296 42.91 -4.99 35.45
CA TYR A 296 44.05 -5.59 34.80
C TYR A 296 45.01 -6.18 35.83
N PRO A 297 45.72 -7.28 35.49
CA PRO A 297 46.59 -7.95 36.45
C PRO A 297 47.64 -7.00 37.03
N GLY A 298 47.63 -6.86 38.36
CA GLY A 298 48.56 -5.99 39.10
C GLY A 298 48.12 -4.53 39.27
N LYS A 299 46.88 -4.16 38.89
CA LYS A 299 46.31 -2.82 39.12
C LYS A 299 46.36 -2.39 40.60
N ASP A 300 46.05 -3.30 41.51
CA ASP A 300 45.99 -3.06 42.96
C ASP A 300 47.24 -3.56 43.71
N ASP A 301 48.33 -3.84 43.00
CA ASP A 301 49.58 -4.23 43.66
C ASP A 301 50.12 -3.05 44.51
N PRO A 302 50.48 -3.26 45.79
CA PRO A 302 51.00 -2.19 46.65
C PRO A 302 52.20 -1.44 46.05
N SER A 303 52.94 -2.06 45.12
CA SER A 303 54.10 -1.47 44.46
C SER A 303 53.75 -0.38 43.43
N VAL A 304 52.51 -0.36 42.92
CA VAL A 304 52.04 0.62 41.92
C VAL A 304 51.23 1.77 42.53
N ILE A 305 50.92 1.69 43.83
CA ILE A 305 50.19 2.71 44.58
C ILE A 305 51.20 3.73 45.15
N PRO A 306 51.02 5.05 44.92
CA PRO A 306 51.87 6.06 45.52
C PRO A 306 51.86 6.03 47.05
N VAL A 307 53.04 6.11 47.67
CA VAL A 307 53.20 6.22 49.13
C VAL A 307 52.74 7.59 49.63
N HIS A 308 53.09 8.64 48.89
CA HIS A 308 52.69 10.01 49.17
C HIS A 308 52.55 10.78 47.86
N GLN A 309 51.52 11.61 47.72
CA GLN A 309 51.36 12.49 46.57
C GLN A 309 50.83 13.86 46.99
N GLY A 310 51.31 14.93 46.35
CA GLY A 310 50.96 16.29 46.78
C GLY A 310 51.78 17.36 46.10
N ILE A 311 51.53 18.61 46.46
CA ILE A 311 52.18 19.76 45.82
C ILE A 311 53.38 20.21 46.65
N LEU A 312 54.53 20.36 46.01
CA LEU A 312 55.71 20.99 46.62
C LEU A 312 56.23 22.10 45.72
N GLU A 313 56.85 23.09 46.36
CA GLU A 313 57.50 24.18 45.66
C GLU A 313 59.02 23.96 45.65
N ARG A 314 59.58 23.80 44.46
CA ARG A 314 61.02 23.63 44.28
C ARG A 314 61.68 24.94 43.89
N LYS A 315 62.80 25.25 44.54
CA LYS A 315 63.61 26.42 44.20
C LYS A 315 64.34 26.23 42.86
N LYS A 316 64.08 27.10 41.89
CA LYS A 316 64.83 27.17 40.62
C LYS A 316 66.26 27.65 40.88
N ARG A 317 67.24 26.95 40.30
CA ARG A 317 68.68 27.23 40.47
C ARG A 317 69.09 28.62 40.01
N PHE A 318 68.61 29.07 38.85
CA PHE A 318 69.09 30.30 38.21
C PHE A 318 68.31 31.55 38.59
N THR A 319 66.99 31.44 38.73
CA THR A 319 66.11 32.58 39.03
C THR A 319 65.83 32.75 40.52
N LYS A 320 66.27 31.80 41.38
CA LYS A 320 66.00 31.74 42.83
C LYS A 320 64.50 31.81 43.21
N THR A 321 63.60 31.70 42.23
CA THR A 321 62.14 31.64 42.41
C THR A 321 61.70 30.22 42.72
N TYR A 322 60.58 30.06 43.41
CA TYR A 322 59.97 28.76 43.69
C TYR A 322 58.97 28.42 42.57
N LYS A 323 59.01 27.18 42.06
CA LYS A 323 58.04 26.63 41.10
C LYS A 323 57.21 25.59 41.83
N GLU A 324 55.90 25.79 41.83
CA GLU A 324 54.92 24.80 42.30
C GLU A 324 54.83 23.66 41.26
N SER A 325 54.91 22.42 41.72
CA SER A 325 54.77 21.23 40.87
C SER A 325 54.20 20.08 41.71
N PHE A 326 53.61 19.08 41.04
CA PHE A 326 53.02 17.93 41.71
C PHE A 326 54.10 16.88 41.91
N TYR A 327 54.19 16.30 43.10
CA TYR A 327 55.19 15.29 43.44
C TYR A 327 54.53 13.99 43.82
N VAL A 328 55.13 12.88 43.37
CA VAL A 328 54.68 11.51 43.62
C VAL A 328 55.84 10.72 44.20
N LEU A 329 55.66 10.21 45.42
CA LEU A 329 56.57 9.33 46.11
C LEU A 329 56.16 7.88 45.88
N THR A 330 57.02 7.10 45.26
CA THR A 330 56.72 5.69 44.92
C THR A 330 57.33 4.74 45.96
N PRO A 331 56.74 3.53 46.16
CA PRO A 331 57.30 2.50 47.03
C PRO A 331 58.71 2.07 46.63
N SER A 332 59.06 2.22 45.36
CA SER A 332 60.40 1.94 44.80
C SER A 332 61.46 2.97 45.21
N GLY A 333 61.14 3.97 46.04
CA GLY A 333 62.08 4.97 46.52
C GLY A 333 62.36 6.10 45.54
N TYR A 334 61.51 6.30 44.53
CA TYR A 334 61.58 7.47 43.65
C TYR A 334 60.64 8.58 44.09
N LEU A 335 61.14 9.81 44.03
CA LEU A 335 60.35 11.04 44.10
C LEU A 335 60.27 11.66 42.70
N HIS A 336 59.09 11.59 42.09
CA HIS A 336 58.81 12.12 40.75
C HIS A 336 58.17 13.51 40.83
N GLU A 337 58.59 14.42 39.95
CA GLU A 337 57.96 15.73 39.72
C GLU A 337 57.15 15.67 38.44
N HIS A 338 55.86 16.00 38.51
CA HIS A 338 54.95 16.16 37.38
C HIS A 338 54.52 17.63 37.28
N GLY A 339 54.23 18.07 36.05
CA GLY A 339 53.74 19.43 35.79
C GLY A 339 52.33 19.69 36.36
N SER A 340 51.54 18.63 36.59
CA SER A 340 50.19 18.68 37.15
C SER A 340 49.85 17.40 37.91
N SER A 341 48.80 17.45 38.72
CA SER A 341 48.20 16.28 39.37
C SER A 341 47.40 15.39 38.41
N ASP A 342 47.12 15.88 37.20
CA ASP A 342 46.38 15.15 36.16
C ASP A 342 47.34 14.27 35.33
N PRO A 343 47.28 12.93 35.47
CA PRO A 343 48.18 12.02 34.76
C PRO A 343 48.00 12.06 33.23
N THR A 344 46.85 12.53 32.73
CA THR A 344 46.57 12.61 31.29
C THR A 344 47.31 13.77 30.61
N LYS A 345 47.55 14.87 31.35
CA LYS A 345 48.24 16.06 30.83
C LYS A 345 49.75 15.95 30.94
N HIS A 346 50.25 15.28 31.98
CA HIS A 346 51.68 15.12 32.24
C HIS A 346 52.03 13.66 32.61
N PRO A 347 51.96 12.73 31.63
CA PRO A 347 52.16 11.31 31.89
C PRO A 347 53.60 10.95 32.26
N GLN A 348 54.58 11.77 31.86
CA GLN A 348 55.99 11.56 32.18
C GLN A 348 56.48 12.54 33.25
N PRO A 349 57.34 12.09 34.18
CA PRO A 349 57.92 12.96 35.20
C PRO A 349 58.97 13.91 34.60
N GLU A 350 58.89 15.19 34.94
CA GLU A 350 59.87 16.22 34.57
C GLU A 350 61.21 16.06 35.32
N LEU A 351 61.16 15.56 36.56
CA LEU A 351 62.31 15.22 37.39
C LEU A 351 62.02 13.92 38.14
N SER A 352 63.04 13.07 38.31
CA SER A 352 62.98 11.91 39.19
C SER A 352 64.22 11.89 40.09
N LEU A 353 64.01 11.72 41.39
CA LEU A 353 65.09 11.57 42.37
C LEU A 353 64.99 10.19 43.01
N PHE A 354 66.07 9.41 42.94
CA PHE A 354 66.15 8.12 43.61
C PHE A 354 66.65 8.35 45.04
N LEU A 355 65.75 8.24 46.01
CA LEU A 355 65.97 8.62 47.39
C LEU A 355 67.04 7.81 48.13
N PRO A 356 67.23 6.50 47.88
CA PRO A 356 68.31 5.73 48.51
C PRO A 356 69.72 6.23 48.16
N GLU A 357 69.89 6.95 47.05
CA GLU A 357 71.15 7.58 46.65
C GLU A 357 71.22 9.08 46.99
N CYS A 358 70.22 9.61 47.71
CA CYS A 358 70.16 11.00 48.11
C CYS A 358 70.41 11.18 49.62
N THR A 359 71.04 12.29 49.98
CA THR A 359 71.20 12.72 51.37
C THR A 359 70.07 13.68 51.74
N LEU A 360 69.25 13.32 52.72
CA LEU A 360 68.17 14.17 53.23
C LEU A 360 68.69 15.10 54.33
N GLY A 361 68.62 16.41 54.08
CA GLY A 361 68.97 17.45 55.04
C GLY A 361 67.91 17.63 56.14
N PRO A 362 68.24 18.29 57.27
CA PRO A 362 67.30 18.53 58.35
C PRO A 362 66.13 19.41 57.90
N PRO A 363 64.91 19.16 58.40
CA PRO A 363 63.75 19.99 58.09
C PRO A 363 63.85 21.30 58.88
N SER A 364 63.24 22.37 58.36
CA SER A 364 63.18 23.65 59.08
C SER A 364 62.35 23.53 60.37
N THR A 365 62.73 24.26 61.42
CA THR A 365 62.01 24.26 62.70
C THR A 365 60.64 24.92 62.60
N MET A 366 59.72 24.61 63.52
CA MET A 366 58.35 25.16 63.55
C MET A 366 58.30 26.69 63.64
N ALA A 367 59.34 27.33 64.21
CA ALA A 367 59.47 28.78 64.30
C ALA A 367 60.01 29.45 63.01
N ALA A 368 60.35 28.68 61.98
CA ALA A 368 60.89 29.22 60.73
C ALA A 368 59.79 29.90 59.90
N LYS A 369 60.13 31.04 59.28
CA LYS A 369 59.22 31.80 58.39
C LYS A 369 58.84 31.05 57.11
N SER A 370 59.44 29.90 56.83
CA SER A 370 59.16 29.08 55.66
C SER A 370 59.55 27.63 55.91
N HIS A 371 58.65 26.71 55.54
CA HIS A 371 58.77 25.27 55.79
C HIS A 371 59.56 24.61 54.66
N LYS A 372 60.85 24.35 54.88
CA LYS A 372 61.77 23.86 53.86
C LYS A 372 62.57 22.66 54.33
N PHE A 373 62.85 21.77 53.39
CA PHE A 373 63.84 20.72 53.53
C PHE A 373 64.72 20.66 52.28
N HIS A 374 65.85 19.97 52.41
CA HIS A 374 66.86 19.88 51.36
C HIS A 374 67.12 18.41 51.04
N ILE A 375 67.22 18.08 49.76
CA ILE A 375 67.67 16.77 49.28
C ILE A 375 68.90 17.01 48.42
N GLU A 376 70.02 16.39 48.78
CA GLU A 376 71.25 16.44 48.00
C GLU A 376 71.42 15.10 47.28
N GLY A 377 71.48 15.11 45.96
CA GLY A 377 71.56 13.86 45.20
C GLY A 377 71.98 14.05 43.76
N ARG A 378 72.24 12.93 43.08
CA ARG A 378 72.53 12.91 41.64
C ARG A 378 71.22 13.01 40.86
N LYS A 379 71.18 13.92 39.87
CA LYS A 379 70.03 14.05 38.96
C LYS A 379 69.96 12.81 38.05
N VAL A 380 68.85 12.08 38.08
CA VAL A 380 68.49 11.13 37.03
C VAL A 380 67.41 11.80 36.16
N THR A 381 67.83 12.35 35.02
CA THR A 381 66.85 12.80 34.00
C THR A 381 66.16 11.60 33.39
N GLY A 382 64.86 11.70 33.12
CA GLY A 382 63.95 10.60 32.71
C GLY A 382 64.36 9.72 31.50
N ASN A 383 65.52 9.95 30.88
CA ASN A 383 66.07 9.13 29.80
C ASN A 383 67.38 8.41 30.15
N GLN A 384 67.85 8.43 31.41
CA GLN A 384 69.10 7.78 31.80
C GLN A 384 68.83 6.61 32.75
N SER A 385 69.07 5.40 32.23
CA SER A 385 69.05 4.15 32.97
C SER A 385 70.11 4.14 34.08
N ALA A 386 69.74 3.65 35.26
CA ALA A 386 70.62 3.48 36.43
C ALA A 386 71.58 2.27 36.29
N VAL A 387 72.18 2.08 35.12
CA VAL A 387 73.23 1.06 34.91
C VAL A 387 74.59 1.75 34.92
N PRO A 388 75.54 1.31 35.78
CA PRO A 388 76.86 1.92 35.85
C PRO A 388 77.66 1.57 34.59
N SER A 389 77.71 2.49 33.62
CA SER A 389 78.67 2.42 32.51
C SER A 389 80.08 2.62 33.07
N LYS A 390 80.78 1.52 33.37
CA LYS A 390 82.24 1.49 33.56
C LYS A 390 82.91 1.82 32.23
N GLY A 391 83.12 3.10 31.96
CA GLY A 391 83.82 3.58 30.78
C GLY A 391 84.38 4.98 30.98
N LEU A 392 85.71 5.07 30.91
CA LEU A 392 86.66 6.19 30.76
C LEU A 392 86.19 7.68 30.74
N ALA A 393 85.27 8.11 31.62
CA ALA A 393 84.86 9.52 31.76
C ALA A 393 85.00 10.05 33.21
N SER A 394 85.96 9.53 33.98
CA SER A 394 86.22 9.91 35.38
C SER A 394 87.13 11.14 35.53
N LEU A 395 86.86 12.23 34.83
CA LEU A 395 87.58 13.50 35.06
C LEU A 395 86.71 14.73 34.77
N GLY A 396 85.78 15.04 35.68
CA GLY A 396 85.02 16.31 35.64
C GLY A 396 83.75 16.34 36.49
N MET A 397 83.85 16.87 37.71
CA MET A 397 82.76 17.36 38.58
C MET A 397 81.40 16.63 38.53
N GLY A 398 81.29 15.50 39.22
CA GLY A 398 79.99 15.02 39.72
C GLY A 398 79.50 15.91 40.85
N ARG A 399 78.99 17.11 40.55
CA ARG A 399 78.38 17.98 41.58
C ARG A 399 77.09 17.34 42.06
N GLU A 400 77.04 16.93 43.32
CA GLU A 400 75.80 16.68 44.06
C GLU A 400 74.88 17.90 43.90
N HIS A 401 73.64 17.65 43.49
CA HIS A 401 72.66 18.71 43.30
C HIS A 401 71.82 18.82 44.57
N ALA A 402 71.94 19.95 45.26
CA ALA A 402 71.04 20.29 46.36
C ALA A 402 69.72 20.86 45.81
N TYR A 403 68.62 20.17 46.10
CA TYR A 403 67.26 20.58 45.81
C TYR A 403 66.62 21.10 47.11
N THR A 404 66.13 22.34 47.08
CA THR A 404 65.34 22.91 48.17
C THR A 404 63.86 22.78 47.83
N PHE A 405 63.13 22.08 48.68
CA PHE A 405 61.68 21.96 48.62
C PHE A 405 61.03 22.82 49.70
N ARG A 406 59.85 23.36 49.40
CA ARG A 406 59.02 24.13 50.31
C ARG A 406 57.60 23.56 50.28
N ALA A 407 57.04 23.27 51.45
CA ALA A 407 55.63 22.89 51.60
C ALA A 407 54.80 24.09 52.07
N ARG A 408 53.47 23.97 52.02
CA ARG A 408 52.56 25.07 52.38
C ARG A 408 52.39 25.20 53.89
N SER A 409 52.50 24.10 54.63
CA SER A 409 52.45 24.07 56.10
C SER A 409 53.66 23.33 56.70
N HIS A 410 53.87 23.51 58.01
CA HIS A 410 54.89 22.75 58.73
C HIS A 410 54.55 21.26 58.79
N ASP A 411 53.28 20.93 58.96
CA ASP A 411 52.80 19.55 59.06
C ASP A 411 52.99 18.80 57.74
N GLU A 412 52.60 19.39 56.60
CA GLU A 412 52.82 18.84 55.25
C GLU A 412 54.32 18.64 54.99
N MET A 413 55.17 19.59 55.40
CA MET A 413 56.63 19.44 55.28
C MET A 413 57.15 18.25 56.11
N MET A 414 56.64 18.07 57.33
CA MET A 414 57.06 16.99 58.22
C MET A 414 56.58 15.62 57.72
N GLU A 415 55.38 15.54 57.15
CA GLU A 415 54.86 14.33 56.49
C GLU A 415 55.78 13.91 55.33
N TRP A 416 56.00 14.81 54.36
CA TRP A 416 56.92 14.58 53.24
C TRP A 416 58.32 14.19 53.72
N TRP A 417 58.85 14.89 54.74
CA TRP A 417 60.19 14.62 55.25
C TRP A 417 60.30 13.26 55.93
N ASN A 418 59.29 12.84 56.70
CA ASN A 418 59.27 11.54 57.36
C ASN A 418 59.14 10.38 56.35
N ASP A 419 58.26 10.51 55.35
CA ASP A 419 58.06 9.48 54.34
C ASP A 419 59.30 9.30 53.45
N ILE A 420 59.92 10.41 53.03
CA ILE A 420 61.18 10.40 52.29
C ILE A 420 62.31 9.79 53.13
N LYS A 421 62.37 10.11 54.43
CA LYS A 421 63.36 9.54 55.35
C LYS A 421 63.18 8.03 55.50
N GLN A 422 61.95 7.54 55.56
CA GLN A 422 61.67 6.12 55.67
C GLN A 422 62.14 5.38 54.41
N LEU A 423 61.82 5.87 53.22
CA LEU A 423 62.21 5.24 51.95
C LEU A 423 63.70 5.41 51.59
N SER A 424 64.39 6.43 52.13
CA SER A 424 65.85 6.58 51.98
C SER A 424 66.67 5.46 52.65
N LYS A 425 66.04 4.62 53.49
CA LYS A 425 66.70 3.56 54.26
C LYS A 425 66.34 2.13 53.82
N VAL A 426 65.41 1.96 52.88
CA VAL A 426 64.90 0.64 52.50
C VAL A 426 65.81 0.00 51.45
N TYR A 427 66.38 -1.16 51.78
CA TYR A 427 66.99 -2.08 50.83
C TYR A 427 65.89 -2.95 50.21
N LEU A 428 65.91 -3.09 48.87
CA LEU A 428 64.94 -3.85 48.07
C LEU A 428 64.64 -5.23 48.67
N THR A 429 63.38 -5.49 49.03
CA THR A 429 62.87 -6.84 49.26
C THR A 429 62.48 -7.49 47.92
N THR A 430 62.95 -8.72 47.73
CA THR A 430 62.74 -9.58 46.57
C THR A 430 61.26 -9.88 46.34
N SER A 431 60.73 -9.64 45.15
CA SER A 431 59.37 -10.06 44.75
C SER A 431 59.38 -11.49 44.17
N GLU A 432 58.38 -12.29 44.52
CA GLU A 432 58.13 -13.61 43.91
C GLU A 432 57.68 -13.47 42.44
N GLN A 433 58.07 -14.43 41.61
CA GLN A 433 57.65 -14.50 40.20
C GLN A 433 56.25 -15.10 40.10
N MET A 434 55.24 -14.27 39.81
CA MET A 434 53.92 -14.75 39.39
C MET A 434 53.91 -15.02 37.87
N ASP A 435 53.37 -16.17 37.47
CA ASP A 435 53.16 -16.52 36.06
C ASP A 435 51.93 -15.77 35.51
N ARG A 436 52.14 -15.00 34.44
CA ARG A 436 51.19 -13.97 33.92
C ARG A 436 50.69 -14.28 32.51
N SER A 437 51.08 -15.40 31.91
CA SER A 437 50.91 -15.63 30.47
C SER A 437 49.45 -15.81 30.03
N GLY A 438 48.52 -16.18 30.92
CA GLY A 438 47.11 -16.46 30.58
C GLY A 438 46.08 -15.37 30.96
N ILE A 439 46.37 -14.56 31.97
CA ILE A 439 45.41 -13.60 32.56
C ILE A 439 45.29 -12.34 31.71
N VAL A 440 46.36 -11.96 31.00
CA VAL A 440 46.44 -10.70 30.24
C VAL A 440 45.50 -10.67 29.03
N PRO A 441 45.42 -11.69 28.14
CA PRO A 441 44.50 -11.66 27.00
C PRO A 441 43.01 -11.67 27.40
N ALA A 442 42.67 -12.27 28.55
CA ALA A 442 41.32 -12.27 29.09
C ALA A 442 40.95 -10.88 29.65
N ALA A 443 41.83 -10.29 30.48
CA ALA A 443 41.64 -8.93 31.01
C ALA A 443 41.53 -7.88 29.89
N VAL A 444 42.30 -8.01 28.80
CA VAL A 444 42.22 -7.08 27.65
C VAL A 444 40.88 -7.18 26.91
N ARG A 445 40.27 -8.36 26.82
CA ARG A 445 38.94 -8.52 26.18
C ARG A 445 37.80 -8.01 27.07
N ALA A 446 37.92 -8.18 28.39
CA ALA A 446 36.93 -7.75 29.37
C ALA A 446 37.08 -6.26 29.78
N ALA A 447 38.15 -5.59 29.35
CA ALA A 447 38.47 -4.23 29.76
C ALA A 447 37.30 -3.25 29.55
N GLY A 448 36.85 -2.66 30.66
CA GLY A 448 35.86 -1.59 30.69
C GLY A 448 34.41 -2.07 30.85
N TYR A 449 34.18 -3.38 30.95
CA TYR A 449 32.95 -3.90 31.51
C TYR A 449 33.15 -4.14 33.01
N ARG A 450 32.13 -3.87 33.84
CA ARG A 450 32.16 -4.35 35.23
C ARG A 450 32.08 -5.87 35.14
N SER A 451 32.96 -6.58 35.84
CA SER A 451 32.64 -7.95 36.22
C SER A 451 31.36 -7.84 37.05
N GLU A 452 30.25 -8.33 36.52
CA GLU A 452 29.16 -8.72 37.39
C GLU A 452 29.80 -9.73 38.34
N GLU A 453 29.84 -9.42 39.64
CA GLU A 453 29.92 -10.47 40.64
C GLU A 453 28.78 -11.40 40.26
N GLU A 454 29.11 -12.65 39.92
CA GLU A 454 28.12 -13.70 39.76
C GLU A 454 27.25 -13.63 41.02
N GLU A 455 26.05 -13.06 40.90
CA GLU A 455 25.05 -13.16 41.96
C GLU A 455 24.77 -14.65 42.06
N ASP A 456 25.28 -15.25 43.14
CA ASP A 456 24.87 -16.54 43.63
C ASP A 456 23.34 -16.54 43.74
N GLU A 457 22.63 -16.96 42.69
CA GLU A 457 21.23 -17.36 42.77
C GLU A 457 21.14 -18.69 43.52
N GLU A 458 21.39 -18.65 44.84
CA GLU A 458 20.93 -19.70 45.75
C GLU A 458 19.61 -19.28 46.43
N GLU A 459 18.56 -19.97 45.99
CA GLU A 459 17.57 -20.61 46.85
C GLU A 459 16.48 -19.72 47.50
N ASN A 460 15.28 -19.79 46.92
CA ASN A 460 14.04 -19.74 47.71
C ASN A 460 13.15 -20.92 47.34
N GLY A 461 13.35 -22.04 48.03
CA GLY A 461 12.44 -23.19 47.98
C GLY A 461 11.22 -22.95 48.87
N SER A 462 10.02 -23.28 48.37
CA SER A 462 8.89 -23.67 49.22
C SER A 462 7.96 -24.63 48.50
N SER A 463 7.85 -25.82 49.09
CA SER A 463 7.03 -27.00 48.82
C SER A 463 5.52 -26.75 48.77
N ILE A 464 4.80 -27.50 47.90
CA ILE A 464 3.56 -28.22 48.28
C ILE A 464 3.24 -29.41 47.33
N GLU A 465 3.37 -30.60 47.92
CA GLU A 465 2.74 -31.94 47.78
C GLU A 465 2.42 -32.65 46.45
N GLU A 466 2.65 -33.97 46.52
CA GLU A 466 2.44 -35.07 45.58
C GLU A 466 0.98 -35.60 45.56
N GLU A 467 0.79 -36.71 44.82
CA GLU A 467 -0.38 -37.57 44.54
C GLU A 467 -1.07 -37.25 43.19
N ASP A 468 -1.26 -38.15 42.23
CA ASP A 468 -0.96 -39.58 42.09
C ASP A 468 -1.29 -40.01 40.63
N GLU A 469 -0.97 -41.28 40.30
CA GLU A 469 -1.40 -42.12 39.16
C GLU A 469 -0.62 -41.93 37.84
N GLU A 470 0.30 -42.81 37.42
CA GLU A 470 0.31 -44.29 37.16
C GLU A 470 0.38 -44.58 35.65
N ASP A 471 1.13 -45.64 35.34
CA ASP A 471 1.27 -46.41 34.09
C ASP A 471 2.29 -45.89 33.03
N GLU A 472 3.55 -46.38 32.97
CA GLU A 472 4.02 -47.72 32.51
C GLU A 472 3.71 -47.86 30.97
N TYR A 473 4.59 -48.15 30.00
CA TYR A 473 5.61 -49.21 29.84
C TYR A 473 6.63 -48.89 28.69
N GLU A 474 7.79 -49.50 28.85
CA GLU A 474 9.02 -49.68 28.03
C GLU A 474 8.84 -50.34 26.63
N GLU A 475 9.63 -49.92 25.63
CA GLU A 475 10.73 -50.68 24.93
C GLU A 475 10.19 -51.67 23.85
N ALA A 476 10.78 -51.92 22.66
CA ALA A 476 12.16 -51.98 22.20
C ALA A 476 12.22 -52.04 20.65
N GLU A 477 13.39 -51.70 20.09
CA GLU A 477 14.12 -52.40 18.99
C GLU A 477 13.49 -52.55 17.57
N ASP A 478 14.20 -52.59 16.44
CA ASP A 478 15.57 -52.28 15.99
C ASP A 478 15.58 -52.49 14.44
N GLU A 479 16.69 -52.11 13.80
CA GLU A 479 17.25 -52.60 12.51
C GLU A 479 16.98 -51.88 11.16
N ASN A 480 18.10 -51.28 10.67
CA ASN A 480 18.81 -51.51 9.38
C ASN A 480 18.12 -51.10 8.05
N ASP A 481 18.78 -50.63 6.99
CA ASP A 481 20.19 -50.58 6.58
C ASP A 481 20.40 -49.48 5.49
N ALA A 482 21.67 -49.28 5.20
CA ALA A 482 22.46 -48.25 4.55
C ALA A 482 22.31 -47.92 3.05
N THR A 483 23.18 -46.94 2.70
CA THR A 483 24.07 -46.83 1.51
C THR A 483 23.79 -45.59 0.64
N ALA A 484 24.75 -44.82 0.11
CA ALA A 484 26.20 -44.68 0.28
C ALA A 484 26.61 -43.39 -0.48
N ALA A 485 27.62 -42.67 0.03
CA ALA A 485 28.45 -41.73 -0.75
C ALA A 485 29.58 -42.48 -1.49
N PRO A 486 30.28 -41.88 -2.48
CA PRO A 486 31.52 -41.13 -2.20
C PRO A 486 31.73 -39.87 -3.12
N ALA A 487 32.39 -38.77 -2.72
CA ALA A 487 33.86 -38.50 -2.58
C ALA A 487 34.61 -38.53 -3.96
N ILE A 488 35.57 -37.68 -4.37
CA ILE A 488 36.62 -36.88 -3.67
C ILE A 488 37.48 -36.08 -4.71
N THR A 489 38.01 -34.89 -4.32
CA THR A 489 39.29 -34.17 -4.70
C THR A 489 39.65 -33.80 -6.16
N GLY A 490 40.42 -32.74 -6.50
CA GLY A 490 41.17 -31.73 -5.72
C GLY A 490 42.04 -30.79 -6.62
N ALA A 491 42.40 -29.63 -6.05
CA ALA A 491 43.57 -28.73 -6.24
C ALA A 491 44.10 -28.26 -7.62
N SER A 492 44.35 -26.94 -7.78
CA SER A 492 45.72 -26.33 -7.75
C SER A 492 45.90 -25.01 -8.58
N HIS A 493 46.41 -23.94 -7.91
CA HIS A 493 47.25 -22.77 -8.29
C HIS A 493 46.95 -21.90 -9.57
N THR A 494 47.15 -20.56 -9.68
CA THR A 494 48.25 -19.63 -9.29
C THR A 494 47.85 -18.14 -9.47
N HIS A 495 48.46 -17.26 -8.66
CA HIS A 495 48.91 -15.84 -8.81
C HIS A 495 48.38 -14.84 -9.88
N GLY A 496 48.23 -13.58 -9.44
CA GLY A 496 48.54 -12.39 -10.28
C GLY A 496 47.93 -11.06 -9.83
N ALA A 497 48.71 -10.20 -9.19
CA ALA A 497 48.40 -8.80 -8.86
C ALA A 497 48.59 -7.87 -10.07
N SER A 498 47.88 -6.73 -10.14
CA SER A 498 48.47 -5.38 -10.25
C SER A 498 47.43 -4.31 -10.62
N THR A 499 47.70 -3.15 -10.02
CA THR A 499 47.17 -1.80 -10.16
C THR A 499 47.24 -1.21 -11.58
N SER A 500 46.32 -0.27 -11.89
CA SER A 500 46.66 1.09 -12.37
C SER A 500 45.42 1.95 -12.65
N ALA A 501 45.51 3.20 -12.20
CA ALA A 501 44.60 4.33 -12.43
C ALA A 501 44.47 4.76 -13.90
N GLY A 502 43.40 5.49 -14.24
CA GLY A 502 43.35 6.24 -15.50
C GLY A 502 41.98 6.72 -15.97
N ALA A 503 41.51 7.82 -15.39
CA ALA A 503 40.77 8.94 -15.99
C ALA A 503 39.69 8.76 -17.10
N ILE A 504 38.48 9.23 -16.75
CA ILE A 504 37.63 10.24 -17.46
C ILE A 504 37.37 10.04 -18.97
N LYS A 505 36.10 9.77 -19.31
CA LYS A 505 35.24 10.68 -20.11
C LYS A 505 33.79 10.20 -20.15
N GLU A 506 32.91 11.16 -19.88
CA GLU A 506 31.45 11.12 -19.98
C GLU A 506 31.00 11.16 -21.44
N ASP A 507 29.84 10.57 -21.74
CA ASP A 507 28.94 11.03 -22.81
C ASP A 507 27.47 10.69 -22.43
N GLU A 508 26.82 11.73 -21.92
CA GLU A 508 25.44 12.22 -22.12
C GLU A 508 24.27 11.28 -22.48
N VAL A 509 23.21 11.43 -21.67
CA VAL A 509 21.81 11.01 -21.90
C VAL A 509 20.94 12.24 -22.19
N PRO A 510 19.88 12.17 -23.01
CA PRO A 510 19.21 13.35 -23.54
C PRO A 510 18.26 14.06 -22.57
N ALA A 511 18.26 15.39 -22.66
CA ALA A 511 17.43 16.34 -21.92
C ALA A 511 15.93 16.30 -22.27
N TYR A 512 15.10 16.60 -21.27
CA TYR A 512 13.73 17.09 -21.45
C TYR A 512 13.61 18.51 -20.90
N SER A 513 13.15 19.43 -21.74
CA SER A 513 13.02 20.86 -21.49
C SER A 513 11.68 21.23 -20.82
N GLY A 514 11.72 22.05 -19.77
CA GLY A 514 10.57 22.75 -19.20
C GLY A 514 11.04 23.91 -18.30
N GLY A 515 10.55 25.13 -18.56
CA GLY A 515 11.19 26.40 -18.20
C GLY A 515 11.09 26.92 -16.75
N ALA A 516 12.07 27.76 -16.42
CA ALA A 516 12.17 28.68 -15.27
C ALA A 516 11.14 29.83 -15.36
N ALA A 517 10.71 30.57 -14.32
CA ALA A 517 10.98 30.62 -12.88
C ALA A 517 9.93 31.55 -12.22
N GLN A 518 9.68 31.39 -10.91
CA GLN A 518 9.59 32.51 -9.95
C GLN A 518 9.75 31.97 -8.51
N GLN A 519 10.83 32.39 -7.84
CA GLN A 519 11.18 32.01 -6.46
C GLN A 519 10.40 32.88 -5.46
N GLY A 520 9.76 32.27 -4.47
CA GLY A 520 9.19 32.94 -3.28
C GLY A 520 10.18 32.92 -2.12
N GLU A 521 10.26 34.03 -1.38
CA GLU A 521 11.18 34.22 -0.25
C GLU A 521 10.64 33.57 1.03
N VAL A 522 11.45 32.76 1.71
CA VAL A 522 11.09 31.98 2.91
C VAL A 522 11.57 32.72 4.16
N GLY A 523 10.68 32.91 5.13
CA GLY A 523 11.01 33.58 6.39
C GLY A 523 11.83 32.70 7.36
N PRO A 524 12.38 33.26 8.46
CA PRO A 524 13.27 32.55 9.39
C PRO A 524 12.67 31.33 10.11
N ASN A 525 11.36 31.12 10.02
CA ASN A 525 10.65 29.98 10.59
C ASN A 525 10.26 28.93 9.54
N GLY A 526 10.78 29.00 8.31
CA GLY A 526 10.63 27.96 7.29
C GLY A 526 9.30 27.92 6.53
N TYR A 527 8.41 28.89 6.72
CA TYR A 527 7.13 28.99 5.98
C TYR A 527 7.15 30.13 4.95
N LEU A 528 6.41 29.96 3.84
CA LEU A 528 6.22 30.95 2.78
C LEU A 528 5.39 32.15 3.26
N LEU A 529 5.83 33.37 2.96
CA LEU A 529 5.13 34.60 3.31
C LEU A 529 4.04 34.94 2.27
N GLU A 530 2.76 34.89 2.67
CA GLU A 530 1.66 35.39 1.82
C GLU A 530 1.59 36.92 1.82
N LYS A 531 1.61 37.53 0.63
CA LYS A 531 1.50 38.97 0.44
C LYS A 531 0.02 39.37 0.27
N LYS A 532 -0.55 40.01 1.29
CA LYS A 532 -1.90 40.60 1.27
C LYS A 532 -1.94 41.86 0.40
N GLY A 533 -2.91 41.93 -0.52
CA GLY A 533 -3.21 43.12 -1.33
C GLY A 533 -4.72 43.34 -1.42
N GLU A 534 -5.15 44.58 -1.22
CA GLU A 534 -6.51 45.09 -1.06
C GLU A 534 -7.28 45.40 -2.36
N GLN A 535 -8.61 45.25 -2.25
CA GLN A 535 -9.73 46.06 -2.77
C GLN A 535 -9.97 46.28 -4.29
N ALA A 536 -11.17 45.86 -4.73
CA ALA A 536 -12.08 46.68 -5.53
C ALA A 536 -13.56 46.29 -5.27
N GLN A 537 -14.36 47.30 -4.88
CA GLN A 537 -15.82 47.28 -4.64
C GLN A 537 -16.62 47.30 -5.95
N ALA A 538 -17.84 46.72 -5.95
CA ALA A 538 -19.12 47.48 -5.93
C ALA A 538 -20.31 46.63 -6.45
N GLY A 539 -21.42 46.60 -5.68
CA GLY A 539 -22.74 46.13 -6.14
C GLY A 539 -23.67 45.63 -5.03
N GLU A 540 -24.24 46.53 -4.23
CA GLU A 540 -25.37 46.35 -3.28
C GLU A 540 -26.72 46.78 -3.93
N PRO A 541 -27.92 46.72 -3.28
CA PRO A 541 -28.57 45.59 -2.59
C PRO A 541 -30.11 45.55 -2.87
N SER A 542 -30.84 44.56 -2.32
CA SER A 542 -32.19 44.82 -1.76
C SER A 542 -32.63 43.72 -0.78
N GLN A 543 -33.11 44.18 0.38
CA GLN A 543 -33.72 43.42 1.47
C GLN A 543 -35.23 43.23 1.25
N ASP A 544 -35.78 42.16 1.85
CA ASP A 544 -37.10 42.03 2.50
C ASP A 544 -37.24 40.54 2.91
N GLY A 545 -37.67 40.08 4.08
CA GLY A 545 -38.18 40.65 5.32
C GLY A 545 -38.65 39.49 6.23
N LEU A 546 -38.17 39.48 7.48
CA LEU A 546 -38.82 39.07 8.75
C LEU A 546 -39.95 38.00 8.74
N ASN A 547 -39.85 36.93 9.55
CA ASN A 547 -40.28 36.88 10.97
C ASN A 547 -40.40 35.45 11.54
N ARG A 548 -39.94 35.27 12.80
CA ARG A 548 -40.46 34.42 13.91
C ARG A 548 -40.52 32.89 13.73
N SER A 549 -40.30 32.00 14.70
CA SER A 549 -39.76 31.94 16.07
C SER A 549 -40.06 30.50 16.56
N ALA A 550 -39.10 29.84 17.23
CA ALA A 550 -39.21 28.99 18.45
C ALA A 550 -40.54 28.24 18.78
N SER A 551 -40.64 27.03 19.35
CA SER A 551 -39.76 26.14 20.12
C SER A 551 -40.58 24.90 20.57
N SER A 552 -39.90 23.85 21.07
CA SER A 552 -40.34 22.81 22.04
C SER A 552 -41.52 21.88 21.66
N ALA A 553 -41.34 20.56 21.50
CA ALA A 553 -41.07 19.49 22.49
C ALA A 553 -42.31 18.96 23.25
N GLY A 554 -42.63 17.67 23.03
CA GLY A 554 -43.00 16.71 24.09
C GLY A 554 -44.44 16.18 24.18
N LYS A 555 -44.60 14.85 23.94
CA LYS A 555 -45.41 13.83 24.68
C LYS A 555 -46.95 14.03 24.74
N GLU A 556 -47.85 13.05 24.81
CA GLU A 556 -47.87 11.60 25.09
C GLU A 556 -49.31 11.04 24.81
N LYS A 557 -49.44 9.70 24.78
CA LYS A 557 -50.63 8.83 25.00
C LYS A 557 -51.69 8.71 23.88
N ALA A 558 -52.06 7.53 23.33
CA ALA A 558 -52.29 6.12 23.77
C ALA A 558 -53.76 5.78 24.07
N ALA A 559 -54.30 4.80 23.33
CA ALA A 559 -55.40 3.82 23.59
C ALA A 559 -55.77 3.21 22.22
N GLU A 560 -55.54 1.95 21.84
CA GLU A 560 -55.74 0.61 22.42
C GLU A 560 -57.21 0.16 22.53
N THR A 561 -57.58 -0.88 21.76
CA THR A 561 -58.62 -1.93 21.92
C THR A 561 -58.96 -2.50 20.52
N GLU A 562 -59.22 -3.78 20.24
CA GLU A 562 -59.03 -5.09 20.90
C GLU A 562 -59.42 -6.18 19.86
N ALA A 563 -58.85 -7.39 20.01
CA ALA A 563 -59.31 -8.77 19.71
C ALA A 563 -60.60 -9.05 18.88
N ALA A 564 -60.84 -10.21 18.25
CA ALA A 564 -60.11 -11.44 17.90
C ALA A 564 -61.09 -12.38 17.12
N LYS A 565 -60.52 -13.36 16.40
CA LYS A 565 -60.95 -14.76 16.18
C LYS A 565 -62.16 -15.17 15.28
N GLU A 566 -61.79 -16.15 14.43
CA GLU A 566 -62.49 -17.37 14.00
C GLU A 566 -63.70 -17.29 13.05
N ALA A 567 -63.43 -17.68 11.78
CA ALA A 567 -64.15 -18.73 11.05
C ALA A 567 -63.20 -19.36 10.01
#